data_AF-A0A5H2Y2M2-F1
#
_entry.id   AF-A0A5H2Y2M2-F1
#
_cell.length_a   1.000
_cell.length_b   1.000
_cell.length_c   1.000
_cell.angle_alpha   90.00
_cell.angle_beta   90.00
_cell.angle_gamma   90.00
#
_symmetry.space_group_name_H-M   'P 1'
#
loop_
_entity.id
_entity.type
_entity.pdbx_description
1 polymer ?
#
loop_
_entity_poly.entity_id
_entity_poly.type
_entity_poly.pdbx_seq_one_letter_code
_entity_poly.pdbx_strand_id
1 'polypeptide(L)'
;MRIFQLVLLCLAVFLQYRLWFANNGIQDYTRIKSTVESHQQLNTKLSKRNKLLKADIEDLKLGLEGVEERARHELGMIKENETFIRVLPRKHHEPNN
;
A
#
# COMPACT_ATOMS: atom_id res chain seq x y z
N MET A 1 -20.52 -27.43 -59.27
CA MET A 1 -20.12 -28.15 -58.03
C MET A 1 -18.72 -27.78 -57.52
N ARG A 2 -17.66 -27.79 -58.34
CA ARG A 2 -16.27 -27.48 -57.88
C ARG A 2 -16.03 -26.01 -57.49
N ILE A 3 -16.69 -25.07 -58.16
CA ILE A 3 -16.53 -23.62 -57.89
C ILE A 3 -17.03 -23.24 -56.49
N PHE A 4 -18.13 -23.84 -56.04
CA PHE A 4 -18.67 -23.61 -54.70
C PHE A 4 -17.70 -24.06 -53.60
N GLN A 5 -17.01 -25.19 -53.82
CA GLN A 5 -15.97 -25.69 -52.91
C GLN A 5 -14.77 -24.75 -52.84
N LEU A 6 -14.35 -24.18 -53.98
CA LEU A 6 -13.26 -23.20 -54.04
C LEU A 6 -13.62 -21.89 -53.32
N VAL A 7 -14.84 -21.39 -53.51
CA VAL A 7 -15.32 -20.20 -52.80
C VAL A 7 -15.37 -20.44 -51.29
N LEU A 8 -15.89 -21.60 -50.87
CA LEU A 8 -15.95 -21.97 -49.46
C LEU A 8 -14.55 -22.12 -48.85
N LEU A 9 -13.59 -22.67 -49.60
CA LEU A 9 -12.21 -22.81 -49.17
C LEU A 9 -11.50 -21.45 -49.07
N CYS A 10 -11.69 -20.56 -50.05
CA CYS A 10 -11.20 -19.18 -49.97
C CYS A 10 -11.78 -18.43 -48.76
N LEU A 11 -13.08 -18.58 -48.51
CA LEU A 11 -13.73 -17.97 -47.34
C LEU A 11 -13.17 -18.53 -46.03
N ALA A 12 -12.95 -19.84 -45.96
CA ALA A 12 -12.35 -20.48 -44.79
C ALA A 12 -10.92 -19.97 -44.54
N VAL A 13 -10.07 -19.93 -45.58
CA VAL A 13 -8.70 -19.40 -45.47
C VAL A 13 -8.69 -17.92 -45.07
N PHE A 14 -9.58 -17.11 -45.64
CA PHE A 14 -9.73 -15.70 -45.27
C PHE A 14 -10.13 -15.54 -43.80
N LEU A 15 -11.04 -16.37 -43.30
CA LEU A 15 -11.47 -16.34 -41.90
C LEU A 15 -10.36 -16.80 -40.95
N GLN A 16 -9.59 -17.82 -41.33
CA GLN A 16 -8.41 -18.29 -40.58
C GLN A 16 -7.33 -17.20 -40.54
N TYR A 17 -7.04 -16.57 -41.67
CA TYR A 17 -6.09 -15.45 -41.75
C TYR A 17 -6.54 -14.27 -40.90
N ARG A 18 -7.83 -13.92 -40.96
CA ARG A 18 -8.41 -12.88 -40.11
C ARG A 18 -8.36 -13.26 -38.63
N LEU A 19 -8.49 -14.52 -38.26
CA LEU A 19 -8.38 -14.94 -36.86
C LEU A 19 -6.94 -14.81 -36.32
N TRP A 20 -5.94 -15.07 -37.16
CA TRP A 20 -4.53 -14.95 -36.80
C TRP A 20 -4.02 -13.50 -36.81
N PHE A 21 -4.49 -12.68 -37.77
CA PHE A 21 -4.00 -11.30 -38.00
C PHE A 21 -4.98 -10.18 -37.62
N ALA A 22 -6.23 -10.47 -37.23
CA ALA A 22 -7.10 -9.40 -36.72
C ALA A 22 -6.49 -8.80 -35.46
N ASN A 23 -6.69 -7.50 -35.30
CA ASN A 23 -6.25 -6.61 -34.21
C ASN A 23 -6.71 -7.02 -32.78
N ASN A 24 -7.16 -8.26 -32.59
CA ASN A 24 -7.56 -8.90 -31.35
C ASN A 24 -6.99 -10.33 -31.20
N GLY A 25 -6.06 -10.76 -32.05
CA GLY A 25 -5.41 -12.08 -32.00
C GLY A 25 -4.43 -12.22 -30.83
N ILE A 26 -3.96 -13.45 -30.58
CA ILE A 26 -3.07 -13.89 -29.46
C ILE A 26 -1.89 -12.93 -29.18
N GLN A 27 -1.45 -12.17 -30.17
CA GLN A 27 -0.33 -11.24 -30.07
C GLN A 27 -0.64 -9.93 -29.32
N ASP A 28 -1.88 -9.41 -29.38
CA ASP A 28 -2.24 -8.20 -28.60
C ASP A 28 -2.56 -8.52 -27.15
N TYR A 29 -3.11 -9.72 -26.87
CA TYR A 29 -3.32 -10.18 -25.49
C TYR A 29 -2.00 -10.35 -24.73
N THR A 30 -0.94 -10.82 -25.39
CA THR A 30 0.38 -10.97 -24.76
C THR A 30 1.07 -9.63 -24.50
N ARG A 31 0.88 -8.63 -25.38
CA ARG A 31 1.42 -7.28 -25.20
C ARG A 31 0.72 -6.49 -24.09
N ILE A 32 -0.60 -6.57 -24.02
CA ILE A 32 -1.37 -5.88 -22.96
C ILE A 32 -1.12 -6.57 -21.61
N LYS A 33 -1.03 -7.90 -21.59
CA LYS A 33 -0.70 -8.65 -20.36
C LYS A 33 0.71 -8.33 -19.84
N SER A 34 1.73 -8.26 -20.70
CA SER A 34 3.08 -7.93 -20.24
C SER A 34 3.19 -6.51 -19.69
N THR A 35 2.43 -5.58 -20.25
CA THR A 35 2.38 -4.19 -19.77
C THR A 35 1.73 -4.11 -18.40
N VAL A 36 0.61 -4.82 -18.19
CA VAL A 36 -0.08 -4.90 -16.89
C VAL A 36 0.81 -5.56 -15.83
N GLU A 37 1.53 -6.64 -16.16
CA GLU A 37 2.45 -7.30 -15.22
C GLU A 37 3.60 -6.37 -14.79
N SER A 38 4.17 -5.60 -15.71
CA SER A 38 5.22 -4.61 -15.40
C SER A 38 4.72 -3.50 -14.46
N HIS A 39 3.53 -2.95 -14.73
CA HIS A 39 2.93 -1.93 -13.87
C HIS A 39 2.57 -2.47 -12.48
N GLN A 40 2.13 -3.73 -12.38
CA GLN A 40 1.82 -4.38 -11.10
C GLN A 40 3.09 -4.56 -10.25
N GLN A 41 4.21 -4.97 -10.85
CA GLN A 41 5.49 -5.12 -10.15
C GLN A 41 6.05 -3.77 -9.65
N LEU A 42 5.91 -2.70 -10.42
CA LEU A 42 6.33 -1.37 -9.99
C LEU A 42 5.45 -0.85 -8.84
N ASN A 43 4.13 -1.01 -8.94
CA ASN A 43 3.19 -0.59 -7.89
C ASN A 43 3.40 -1.35 -6.58
N THR A 44 3.64 -2.66 -6.63
CA THR A 44 3.92 -3.46 -5.43
C THR A 44 5.22 -3.01 -4.75
N LYS A 45 6.26 -2.70 -5.52
CA LYS A 45 7.52 -2.14 -4.98
C LYS A 45 7.34 -0.77 -4.33
N LEU A 46 6.59 0.13 -4.98
CA LEU A 46 6.27 1.46 -4.45
C LEU A 46 5.41 1.40 -3.20
N SER A 47 4.41 0.51 -3.16
CA SER A 47 3.55 0.29 -2.01
C SER A 47 4.34 -0.22 -0.80
N LYS A 48 5.25 -1.20 -1.01
CA LYS A 48 6.12 -1.71 0.05
C LYS A 48 7.02 -0.63 0.64
N ARG A 49 7.63 0.23 -0.20
CA ARG A 49 8.45 1.37 0.26
C ARG A 49 7.62 2.40 1.02
N ASN A 50 6.44 2.74 0.53
CA ASN A 50 5.54 3.66 1.23
C ASN A 50 5.12 3.13 2.60
N LYS A 51 4.83 1.83 2.70
CA LYS A 51 4.47 1.21 3.99
C LYS A 51 5.61 1.31 4.99
N LEU A 52 6.84 1.06 4.55
CA LEU A 52 8.04 1.16 5.40
C LEU A 52 8.28 2.60 5.84
N LEU A 53 8.25 3.56 4.91
CA LEU A 53 8.42 4.98 5.23
C LEU A 53 7.34 5.51 6.18
N LYS A 54 6.09 5.05 6.04
CA LYS A 54 5.02 5.41 6.98
C LYS A 54 5.28 4.88 8.38
N ALA A 55 5.74 3.63 8.50
CA ALA A 55 6.11 3.05 9.77
C ALA A 55 7.28 3.81 10.42
N ASP A 56 8.30 4.17 9.63
CA ASP A 56 9.43 4.98 10.12
C ASP A 56 8.97 6.36 10.61
N ILE A 57 8.06 7.03 9.88
CA ILE A 57 7.51 8.33 10.30
C ILE A 57 6.71 8.20 11.60
N GLU A 58 5.93 7.13 11.73
CA GLU A 58 5.12 6.87 12.92
C GLU A 58 6.02 6.59 14.14
N ASP A 59 7.06 5.78 13.96
CA ASP A 59 8.07 5.50 14.99
C ASP A 59 8.84 6.76 15.40
N LEU A 60 9.26 7.59 14.43
CA LEU A 60 9.91 8.87 14.71
C LEU A 60 8.99 9.83 15.47
N LYS A 61 7.70 9.89 15.14
CA LYS A 61 6.73 10.73 15.85
C LYS A 61 6.52 10.26 17.29
N LEU A 62 6.26 8.97 17.48
CA LEU A 62 6.09 8.36 18.80
C LEU A 62 7.36 8.52 19.65
N GLY A 63 8.53 8.34 19.04
CA GLY A 63 9.82 8.54 19.69
C GLY A 63 10.05 9.99 20.13
N LEU A 64 9.74 10.97 19.26
CA LEU A 64 9.90 12.39 19.58
C LEU A 64 8.90 12.86 20.64
N GLU A 65 7.63 12.49 20.52
CA GLU A 65 6.59 12.81 21.51
C GLU A 65 6.94 12.18 22.88
N GLY A 66 7.39 10.91 22.89
CA GLY A 66 7.81 10.23 24.11
C GLY A 66 9.08 10.82 24.75
N VAL A 67 10.01 11.36 23.93
CA VAL A 67 11.21 12.05 24.43
C VAL A 67 10.88 13.44 24.97
N GLU A 68 9.99 14.20 24.31
CA GLU A 68 9.52 15.50 24.80
C GLU A 68 8.81 15.33 26.15
N GLU A 69 7.90 14.38 26.24
CA GLU A 69 7.13 14.12 27.46
C GLU A 69 8.03 13.67 28.62
N ARG A 70 9.05 12.85 28.33
CA ARG A 70 10.07 12.46 29.32
C ARG A 70 10.93 13.64 29.77
N ALA A 71 11.44 14.46 28.84
CA ALA A 71 12.26 15.63 29.17
C ALA A 71 11.47 16.65 30.00
N ARG A 72 10.20 16.86 29.67
CA ARG A 72 9.28 17.71 30.43
C ARG A 72 9.01 17.18 31.83
N HIS A 73 8.83 15.86 31.98
CA HIS A 73 8.63 15.22 33.28
C HIS A 73 9.85 15.38 34.19
N GLU A 74 11.07 15.18 33.66
CA GLU A 74 12.31 15.35 34.44
C GLU A 74 12.61 16.80 34.81
N LEU A 75 12.28 17.75 33.91
CA LEU A 75 12.49 19.18 34.14
C LEU A 75 11.32 19.88 34.85
N GLY A 76 10.23 19.17 35.14
CA GLY A 76 9.03 19.73 35.78
C GLY A 76 8.29 20.76 34.93
N MET A 77 8.39 20.70 33.60
CA MET A 77 7.78 21.66 32.67
C MET A 77 6.37 21.21 32.25
N ILE A 78 5.37 22.10 32.32
CA ILE A 78 3.94 21.81 32.02
C ILE A 78 3.48 22.61 30.78
N LYS A 79 2.69 22.02 29.87
CA LYS A 79 2.34 22.66 28.60
C LYS A 79 1.22 23.68 28.85
N GLU A 80 1.11 24.70 28.01
CA GLU A 80 -0.05 25.58 28.07
C GLU A 80 -1.32 24.73 27.83
N ASN A 81 -2.22 24.70 28.82
CA ASN A 81 -3.45 23.88 28.92
C ASN A 81 -3.33 22.45 29.49
N GLU A 82 -2.23 22.08 30.14
CA GLU A 82 -2.14 20.80 30.88
C GLU A 82 -2.42 20.97 32.38
N THR A 83 -3.20 20.05 32.98
CA THR A 83 -3.46 20.00 34.43
C THR A 83 -2.62 18.90 35.09
N PHE A 84 -1.62 19.28 35.87
CA PHE A 84 -0.76 18.33 36.59
C PHE A 84 -1.42 17.87 37.90
N ILE A 85 -1.70 16.57 38.03
CA ILE A 85 -2.28 15.97 39.22
C ILE A 85 -1.20 15.16 39.95
N ARG A 86 -0.76 15.63 41.14
CA ARG A 86 0.14 14.88 42.01
C ARG A 86 -0.65 14.20 43.12
N VAL A 87 -0.76 12.87 43.06
CA VAL A 87 -1.38 12.08 44.12
C VAL A 87 -0.39 11.93 45.26
N LEU A 88 -0.67 12.55 46.41
CA LEU A 88 0.12 12.36 47.63
C LEU A 88 -0.41 11.13 48.37
N PRO A 89 0.46 10.21 48.82
CA PRO A 89 0.03 9.10 49.66
C PRO A 89 -0.57 9.64 50.95
N ARG A 90 -1.73 9.10 51.37
CA ARG A 90 -2.37 9.46 52.63
C ARG A 90 -1.40 9.15 53.76
N LYS A 91 -0.99 10.18 54.50
CA LYS A 91 -0.20 10.04 55.72
C LYS A 91 -1.01 9.17 56.69
N HIS A 92 -0.54 7.94 56.92
CA HIS A 92 -1.13 7.06 57.92
C HIS A 92 -0.86 7.71 59.27
N HIS A 93 -1.88 8.30 59.88
CA HIS A 93 -1.82 8.76 61.26
C HIS A 93 -1.88 7.51 62.14
N GLU A 94 -0.72 7.03 62.60
CA GLU A 94 -0.66 6.08 63.71
C GLU A 94 -1.07 6.83 64.99
N PRO A 95 -2.11 6.36 65.71
CA PRO A 95 -2.46 6.93 67.00
C PRO A 95 -1.43 6.45 68.03
N ASN A 96 -0.81 7.42 68.71
CA ASN A 96 0.08 7.21 69.85
C ASN A 96 -0.69 6.49 70.97
N ASN A 97 -0.14 5.37 71.46
CA ASN A 97 -0.58 4.69 72.68
C ASN A 97 0.49 4.79 73.75
#